data_AF-A0A3B0BW64-F1
#
_entry.id   AF-A0A3B0BW64-F1
#
_cell.length_a   1.000
_cell.length_b   1.000
_cell.length_c   1.000
_cell.angle_alpha   90.00
_cell.angle_beta   90.00
_cell.angle_gamma   90.00
#
_symmetry.space_group_name_H-M   'P 1'
#
loop_
_entity.id
_entity.type
_entity.pdbx_description
1 polymer ?
#
loop_
_entity_poly.entity_id
_entity_poly.type
_entity_poly.pdbx_seq_one_letter_code
_entity_poly.pdbx_strand_id
1 'polypeptide(L)'
;MFVFVCAGCGAELTAPLSQVALPAHAHQKYGNGVQLPVLMEPGTFAVDPEPWGPPWRRWEEIHPDEAVARGVYAPVYSLSDGAPSAIVIAPGDTRGTLLIPEKGGGYCCGLDGADGPNMACEACGLPVASRIDDCSLWQAMWLAPDAVRRLPVDGADTPPLSWAELMAEGKSTPPFEPLTTWGSPLGSIRRWSWSPQWEAAAGRALAHLLVASAGRPVTVPDGLAKDVFQRALDALLPTGPPARRAVLAGPGLPAPDTDAGILLVPAHPQTGEAWTPAVPAVPAYPVPLPFGVWLWLAFPEPDLPVPAAGGIPDGVLRDDFDPPISRPDRLFRADGYAFQHTLVRLPAVRSPWLREILENLTHHMRAGIF
;
A
#
# COMPACT_ATOMS: atom_id res chain seq x y z
N MET A 1 -7.64 18.62 -12.72
CA MET A 1 -8.44 18.07 -11.57
C MET A 1 -9.74 17.49 -12.11
N PHE A 2 -10.43 16.65 -11.34
CA PHE A 2 -11.63 15.95 -11.77
C PHE A 2 -12.74 15.97 -10.73
N VAL A 3 -13.99 16.01 -11.18
CA VAL A 3 -15.16 15.74 -10.35
C VAL A 3 -15.82 14.46 -10.87
N PHE A 4 -16.29 13.62 -9.96
CA PHE A 4 -17.10 12.46 -10.32
C PHE A 4 -18.58 12.80 -10.15
N VAL A 5 -19.36 12.52 -11.19
CA VAL A 5 -20.80 12.73 -11.21
C VAL A 5 -21.54 11.42 -11.36
N CYS A 6 -22.77 11.35 -10.88
CA CYS A 6 -23.64 10.20 -11.06
C CYS A 6 -23.90 9.95 -12.56
N ALA A 7 -23.73 8.70 -13.00
CA ALA A 7 -24.02 8.32 -14.38
C ALA A 7 -25.51 8.40 -14.71
N GLY A 8 -26.39 8.19 -13.72
CA GLY A 8 -27.84 8.20 -13.91
C GLY A 8 -28.45 9.60 -14.03
N CYS A 9 -28.09 10.53 -13.14
CA CYS A 9 -28.72 11.86 -13.08
C CYS A 9 -27.75 13.05 -13.25
N GLY A 10 -26.44 12.81 -13.30
CA GLY A 10 -25.43 13.86 -13.45
C GLY A 10 -25.14 14.70 -12.19
N ALA A 11 -25.74 14.37 -11.04
CA ALA A 11 -25.42 15.03 -9.77
C ALA A 11 -23.94 14.83 -9.39
N GLU A 12 -23.30 15.88 -8.86
CA GLU A 12 -21.93 15.79 -8.34
C GLU A 12 -21.86 14.87 -7.11
N LEU A 13 -20.90 13.95 -7.11
CA LEU A 13 -20.70 12.95 -6.05
C LEU A 13 -19.42 13.20 -5.24
N THR A 14 -18.55 14.11 -5.70
CA THR A 14 -17.27 14.38 -5.05
C THR A 14 -16.95 15.87 -5.04
N ALA A 15 -16.05 16.28 -4.14
CA ALA A 15 -15.26 17.49 -4.34
C ALA A 15 -14.37 17.37 -5.61
N PRO A 16 -13.75 18.46 -6.09
CA PRO A 16 -12.68 18.38 -7.08
C PRO A 16 -11.47 17.61 -6.53
N LEU A 17 -11.00 16.60 -7.26
CA LEU A 17 -9.92 15.70 -6.86
C LEU A 17 -8.77 15.67 -7.87
N SER A 18 -7.57 15.39 -7.37
CA SER A 18 -6.36 15.17 -8.16
C SER A 18 -6.04 13.67 -8.25
N GLN A 19 -5.68 13.19 -9.44
CA GLN A 19 -5.32 11.79 -9.60
C GLN A 19 -3.92 11.53 -9.02
N VAL A 20 -3.79 10.44 -8.28
CA VAL A 20 -2.52 9.91 -7.76
C VAL A 20 -2.39 8.41 -8.05
N ALA A 21 -1.23 7.84 -7.76
CA ALA A 21 -1.01 6.40 -7.88
C ALA A 21 -1.76 5.66 -6.78
N LEU A 22 -2.23 4.44 -7.08
CA LEU A 22 -2.85 3.59 -6.08
C LEU A 22 -1.84 3.25 -4.97
N PRO A 23 -2.14 3.53 -3.69
CA PRO A 23 -1.23 3.21 -2.59
C PRO A 23 -0.91 1.72 -2.53
N ALA A 24 0.35 1.37 -2.22
CA ALA A 24 0.79 -0.04 -2.17
C ALA A 24 0.05 -0.89 -1.12
N HIS A 25 -0.60 -0.24 -0.15
CA HIS A 25 -1.38 -0.87 0.91
C HIS A 25 -2.89 -0.89 0.62
N ALA A 26 -3.35 -0.52 -0.58
CA ALA A 26 -4.78 -0.42 -0.91
C ALA A 26 -5.57 -1.72 -0.72
N HIS A 27 -4.95 -2.88 -0.93
CA HIS A 27 -5.57 -4.20 -0.75
C HIS A 27 -5.15 -4.91 0.54
N GLN A 28 -4.46 -4.19 1.43
CA GLN A 28 -3.99 -4.77 2.68
C GLN A 28 -5.15 -5.03 3.64
N LYS A 29 -5.15 -6.22 4.25
CA LYS A 29 -5.99 -6.54 5.42
C LYS A 29 -5.07 -6.70 6.62
N TYR A 30 -5.29 -5.91 7.67
CA TYR A 30 -4.31 -5.75 8.73
C TYR A 30 -4.81 -6.21 10.10
N GLY A 31 -4.33 -7.38 10.54
CA GLY A 31 -4.62 -7.92 11.87
C GLY A 31 -6.12 -8.14 12.12
N ASN A 32 -6.55 -7.96 13.37
CA ASN A 32 -7.96 -8.01 13.77
C ASN A 32 -8.23 -6.85 14.75
N GLY A 33 -9.35 -6.14 14.57
CA GLY A 33 -9.79 -5.09 15.49
C GLY A 33 -8.92 -3.82 15.47
N VAL A 34 -8.07 -3.63 14.46
CA VAL A 34 -7.24 -2.41 14.33
C VAL A 34 -8.03 -1.35 13.58
N GLN A 35 -8.00 -0.11 14.05
CA GLN A 35 -8.59 1.02 13.32
C GLN A 35 -7.53 1.63 12.42
N LEU A 36 -7.54 1.26 11.14
CA LEU A 36 -6.64 1.86 10.15
C LEU A 36 -7.13 3.27 9.76
N PRO A 37 -6.21 4.17 9.39
CA PRO A 37 -6.58 5.50 8.93
C PRO A 37 -7.19 5.47 7.51
N VAL A 38 -7.48 6.65 6.98
CA VAL A 38 -7.98 6.82 5.61
C VAL A 38 -6.90 6.45 4.61
N LEU A 39 -7.28 5.66 3.59
CA LEU A 39 -6.37 5.15 2.55
C LEU A 39 -5.77 6.27 1.69
N MET A 40 -6.61 7.25 1.33
CA MET A 40 -6.26 8.32 0.39
C MET A 40 -6.07 9.65 1.13
N GLU A 41 -5.08 10.44 0.71
CA GLU A 41 -4.96 11.84 1.13
C GLU A 41 -6.21 12.61 0.67
N PRO A 42 -6.85 13.44 1.52
CA PRO A 42 -8.01 14.24 1.11
C PRO A 42 -7.74 15.08 -0.14
N GLY A 43 -8.72 15.19 -1.02
CA GLY A 43 -8.59 15.88 -2.30
C GLY A 43 -7.89 15.06 -3.39
N THR A 44 -7.63 13.77 -3.16
CA THR A 44 -7.01 12.87 -4.14
C THR A 44 -7.89 11.68 -4.48
N PHE A 45 -7.64 11.07 -5.65
CA PHE A 45 -8.21 9.79 -6.02
C PHE A 45 -7.19 8.91 -6.73
N ALA A 46 -7.36 7.59 -6.63
CA ALA A 46 -6.65 6.62 -7.43
C ALA A 46 -7.64 5.71 -8.18
N VAL A 47 -7.18 5.12 -9.27
CA VAL A 47 -7.95 4.11 -10.02
C VAL A 47 -7.27 2.78 -9.79
N ASP A 48 -8.03 1.80 -9.31
CA ASP A 48 -7.58 0.43 -9.24
C ASP A 48 -7.87 -0.28 -10.57
N PRO A 49 -6.83 -0.69 -11.33
CA PRO A 49 -7.03 -1.39 -12.59
C PRO A 49 -7.65 -2.78 -12.42
N GLU A 50 -7.62 -3.35 -11.21
CA GLU A 50 -8.07 -4.71 -10.96
C GLU A 50 -9.59 -4.82 -10.90
N PRO A 51 -10.19 -5.88 -11.48
CA PRO A 51 -11.55 -6.27 -11.19
C PRO A 51 -11.74 -6.46 -9.68
N TRP A 52 -12.80 -5.87 -9.12
CA TRP A 52 -13.16 -6.09 -7.72
C TRP A 52 -14.67 -6.25 -7.52
N GLY A 53 -15.03 -7.09 -6.55
CA GLY A 53 -16.41 -7.39 -6.20
C GLY A 53 -16.93 -8.70 -6.82
N PRO A 54 -18.19 -9.06 -6.53
CA PRO A 54 -18.80 -10.26 -7.09
C PRO A 54 -19.04 -10.12 -8.61
N PRO A 55 -19.13 -11.25 -9.35
CA PRO A 55 -18.96 -12.62 -8.85
C PRO A 55 -17.49 -13.00 -8.66
N TRP A 56 -17.22 -13.89 -7.70
CA TRP A 56 -15.90 -14.44 -7.43
C TRP A 56 -15.81 -15.85 -8.03
N ARG A 57 -14.82 -16.10 -8.89
CA ARG A 57 -14.55 -17.43 -9.45
C ARG A 57 -13.33 -18.04 -8.81
N ARG A 58 -13.39 -19.32 -8.47
CA ARG A 58 -12.22 -20.03 -7.95
C ARG A 58 -11.19 -20.23 -9.05
N TRP A 59 -9.94 -20.39 -8.66
CA TRP A 59 -8.85 -20.58 -9.62
C TRP A 59 -9.07 -21.78 -10.55
N GLU A 60 -9.67 -22.88 -10.06
CA GLU A 60 -9.93 -24.07 -10.88
C GLU A 60 -10.93 -23.82 -12.01
N GLU A 61 -11.73 -22.76 -11.91
CA GLU A 61 -12.72 -22.36 -12.91
C GLU A 61 -12.14 -21.42 -13.97
N ILE A 62 -10.91 -20.93 -13.79
CA ILE A 62 -10.30 -19.90 -14.63
C ILE A 62 -9.31 -20.55 -15.58
N HIS A 63 -9.47 -20.26 -16.88
CA HIS A 63 -8.55 -20.79 -17.87
C HIS A 63 -7.15 -20.18 -17.68
N PRO A 64 -6.04 -20.94 -17.81
CA PRO A 64 -4.69 -20.39 -17.63
C PRO A 64 -4.39 -19.15 -18.48
N ASP A 65 -4.86 -19.12 -19.74
CA ASP A 65 -4.68 -17.96 -20.63
C ASP A 65 -5.50 -16.74 -20.16
N GLU A 66 -6.68 -16.97 -19.56
CA GLU A 66 -7.50 -15.91 -18.97
C GLU A 66 -6.80 -15.30 -17.75
N ALA A 67 -6.22 -16.13 -16.88
CA ALA A 67 -5.44 -15.67 -15.74
C ALA A 67 -4.24 -14.82 -16.18
N VAL A 68 -3.52 -15.26 -17.22
CA VAL A 68 -2.37 -14.53 -17.79
C VAL A 68 -2.80 -13.21 -18.43
N ALA A 69 -3.93 -13.17 -19.13
CA ALA A 69 -4.49 -11.93 -19.67
C ALA A 69 -4.86 -10.93 -18.56
N ARG A 70 -5.21 -11.44 -17.37
CA ARG A 70 -5.43 -10.64 -16.14
C ARG A 70 -4.15 -10.37 -15.35
N GLY A 71 -2.97 -10.77 -15.86
CA GLY A 71 -1.68 -10.55 -15.22
C GLY A 71 -1.40 -11.45 -14.01
N VAL A 72 -2.13 -12.57 -13.85
CA VAL A 72 -1.96 -13.52 -12.75
C VAL A 72 -1.29 -14.79 -13.27
N TYR A 73 -0.14 -15.14 -12.67
CA TYR A 73 0.77 -16.18 -13.16
C TYR A 73 0.88 -17.39 -12.22
N ALA A 74 0.22 -17.36 -11.07
CA ALA A 74 0.19 -18.45 -10.09
C ALA A 74 -1.20 -18.57 -9.44
N PRO A 75 -1.55 -19.76 -8.91
CA PRO A 75 -2.83 -19.98 -8.26
C PRO A 75 -3.11 -19.03 -7.09
N VAL A 76 -4.33 -18.54 -7.02
CA VAL A 76 -4.90 -17.76 -5.91
C VAL A 76 -6.21 -18.41 -5.46
N TYR A 77 -6.78 -17.99 -4.34
CA TYR A 77 -8.04 -18.55 -3.87
C TYR A 77 -9.20 -18.30 -4.85
N SER A 78 -9.34 -17.05 -5.29
CA SER A 78 -10.35 -16.63 -6.26
C SER A 78 -9.92 -15.36 -6.98
N LEU A 79 -10.49 -15.12 -8.17
CA LEU A 79 -10.44 -13.83 -8.86
C LEU A 79 -11.85 -13.24 -8.94
N SER A 80 -11.90 -11.91 -8.90
CA SER A 80 -13.12 -11.15 -9.14
C SER A 80 -13.39 -11.06 -10.65
N ASP A 81 -14.65 -11.23 -11.03
CA ASP A 81 -15.21 -10.88 -12.34
C ASP A 81 -16.03 -9.57 -12.27
N GLY A 82 -15.85 -8.79 -11.20
CA GLY A 82 -16.44 -7.47 -11.05
C GLY A 82 -15.86 -6.46 -12.03
N ALA A 83 -16.43 -5.26 -12.05
CA ALA A 83 -15.96 -4.20 -12.94
C ALA A 83 -14.55 -3.74 -12.52
N PRO A 84 -13.59 -3.64 -13.47
CA PRO A 84 -12.28 -3.06 -13.21
C PRO A 84 -12.35 -1.54 -13.17
N SER A 85 -11.24 -0.88 -12.83
CA SER A 85 -11.12 0.59 -12.82
C SER A 85 -11.96 1.28 -11.74
N ALA A 86 -12.17 0.59 -10.61
CA ALA A 86 -12.82 1.20 -9.45
C ALA A 86 -12.02 2.42 -8.96
N ILE A 87 -12.73 3.47 -8.56
CA ILE A 87 -12.10 4.73 -8.15
C ILE A 87 -12.13 4.83 -6.63
N VAL A 88 -10.97 4.95 -6.00
CA VAL A 88 -10.88 5.15 -4.56
C VAL A 88 -10.61 6.60 -4.19
N ILE A 89 -11.34 7.09 -3.19
CA ILE A 89 -11.24 8.43 -2.63
C ILE A 89 -11.29 8.37 -1.10
N ALA A 90 -10.90 9.48 -0.44
CA ALA A 90 -11.14 9.61 0.99
C ALA A 90 -12.65 9.70 1.25
N PRO A 91 -13.20 9.04 2.29
CA PRO A 91 -14.63 9.12 2.60
C PRO A 91 -15.14 10.57 2.76
N GLY A 92 -14.30 11.48 3.29
CA GLY A 92 -14.63 12.89 3.48
C GLY A 92 -14.77 13.70 2.18
N ASP A 93 -14.32 13.19 1.03
CA ASP A 93 -14.41 13.89 -0.26
C ASP A 93 -15.75 13.63 -0.98
N THR A 94 -16.60 12.78 -0.40
CA THR A 94 -17.91 12.43 -0.96
C THR A 94 -18.94 13.53 -0.73
N ARG A 95 -19.87 13.68 -1.69
CA ARG A 95 -20.97 14.65 -1.65
C ARG A 95 -22.24 14.01 -2.21
N GLY A 96 -23.41 14.40 -1.71
CA GLY A 96 -24.69 13.98 -2.29
C GLY A 96 -24.89 12.46 -2.34
N THR A 97 -24.35 11.73 -1.36
CA THR A 97 -24.52 10.28 -1.23
C THR A 97 -25.13 9.90 0.11
N LEU A 98 -26.02 8.92 0.09
CA LEU A 98 -26.67 8.36 1.28
C LEU A 98 -26.30 6.89 1.43
N LEU A 99 -26.10 6.43 2.68
CA LEU A 99 -25.93 5.01 2.97
C LEU A 99 -27.23 4.27 2.66
N ILE A 100 -27.13 3.10 2.02
CA ILE A 100 -28.23 2.16 1.80
C ILE A 100 -28.31 1.26 3.04
N PRO A 101 -29.30 1.42 3.92
CA PRO A 101 -29.32 0.72 5.21
C PRO A 101 -29.32 -0.81 5.08
N GLU A 102 -29.97 -1.34 4.04
CA GLU A 102 -30.06 -2.77 3.76
C GLU A 102 -28.74 -3.38 3.29
N LYS A 103 -27.76 -2.54 2.93
CA LYS A 103 -26.40 -2.93 2.49
C LYS A 103 -25.32 -2.50 3.48
N GLY A 104 -25.71 -2.32 4.74
CA GLY A 104 -24.81 -1.99 5.84
C GLY A 104 -24.01 -3.19 6.39
N GLY A 105 -23.79 -4.24 5.60
CA GLY A 105 -23.08 -5.44 6.02
C GLY A 105 -21.59 -5.21 6.23
N GLY A 106 -20.98 -6.05 7.08
CA GLY A 106 -19.54 -6.12 7.28
C GLY A 106 -19.12 -7.15 8.34
N TYR A 107 -17.82 -7.38 8.46
CA TYR A 107 -17.22 -8.37 9.36
C TYR A 107 -16.61 -7.69 10.57
N CYS A 108 -17.44 -7.45 11.59
CA CYS A 108 -17.11 -7.16 13.00
C CYS A 108 -17.44 -5.74 13.47
N CYS A 109 -16.87 -4.69 12.86
CA CYS A 109 -16.86 -3.34 13.45
C CYS A 109 -17.45 -2.23 12.55
N GLY A 110 -17.69 -2.50 11.26
CA GLY A 110 -18.19 -1.49 10.33
C GLY A 110 -18.56 -2.09 8.96
N LEU A 111 -18.47 -1.26 7.92
CA LEU A 111 -18.75 -1.63 6.53
C LEU A 111 -17.47 -2.16 5.88
N ASP A 112 -17.51 -3.38 5.33
CA ASP A 112 -16.36 -3.98 4.65
C ASP A 112 -16.42 -3.84 3.11
N GLY A 113 -17.56 -3.40 2.59
CA GLY A 113 -17.82 -3.23 1.16
C GLY A 113 -18.03 -4.54 0.37
N ALA A 114 -18.11 -5.70 1.02
CA ALA A 114 -18.21 -7.00 0.36
C ALA A 114 -19.52 -7.21 -0.41
N ASP A 115 -20.61 -6.57 0.03
CA ASP A 115 -21.94 -6.63 -0.59
C ASP A 115 -22.08 -5.72 -1.83
N GLY A 116 -20.97 -5.12 -2.29
CA GLY A 116 -20.94 -4.16 -3.40
C GLY A 116 -21.40 -2.77 -2.97
N PRO A 117 -21.94 -1.95 -3.89
CA PRO A 117 -22.28 -0.56 -3.60
C PRO A 117 -23.30 -0.42 -2.47
N ASN A 118 -22.88 0.18 -1.37
CA ASN A 118 -23.66 0.47 -0.16
C ASN A 118 -23.98 1.98 0.00
N MET A 119 -23.57 2.80 -0.96
CA MET A 119 -23.88 4.23 -1.02
C MET A 119 -24.66 4.53 -2.30
N ALA A 120 -25.79 5.24 -2.16
CA ALA A 120 -26.63 5.68 -3.26
C ALA A 120 -26.49 7.19 -3.50
N CYS A 121 -26.65 7.60 -4.75
CA CYS A 121 -26.81 9.01 -5.11
C CYS A 121 -28.10 9.55 -4.46
N GLU A 122 -27.98 10.63 -3.68
CA GLU A 122 -29.11 11.26 -2.98
C GLU A 122 -30.21 11.73 -3.95
N ALA A 123 -29.83 12.18 -5.14
CA ALA A 123 -30.78 12.76 -6.10
C ALA A 123 -31.62 11.73 -6.87
N CYS A 124 -31.12 10.50 -7.10
CA CYS A 124 -31.79 9.51 -7.95
C CYS A 124 -31.85 8.09 -7.37
N GLY A 125 -31.21 7.85 -6.23
CA GLY A 125 -31.17 6.54 -5.56
C GLY A 125 -30.26 5.49 -6.21
N LEU A 126 -29.56 5.82 -7.32
CA LEU A 126 -28.64 4.88 -7.96
C LEU A 126 -27.51 4.50 -6.99
N PRO A 127 -27.22 3.20 -6.74
CA PRO A 127 -26.03 2.79 -6.01
C PRO A 127 -24.76 3.16 -6.79
N VAL A 128 -23.90 4.00 -6.20
CA VAL A 128 -22.76 4.61 -6.89
C VAL A 128 -21.41 4.29 -6.26
N ALA A 129 -21.37 3.79 -5.02
CA ALA A 129 -20.10 3.52 -4.34
C ALA A 129 -20.23 2.53 -3.17
N SER A 130 -19.09 1.99 -2.75
CA SER A 130 -18.90 1.19 -1.54
C SER A 130 -18.02 1.96 -0.55
N ARG A 131 -18.60 2.31 0.60
CA ARG A 131 -17.86 2.81 1.77
C ARG A 131 -17.30 1.64 2.57
N ILE A 132 -16.03 1.77 2.94
CA ILE A 132 -15.32 0.85 3.83
C ILE A 132 -14.91 1.62 5.09
N ASP A 133 -15.34 1.15 6.25
CA ASP A 133 -14.93 1.64 7.58
C ASP A 133 -14.86 0.54 8.65
N ASP A 134 -14.80 -0.74 8.23
CA ASP A 134 -14.59 -1.87 9.12
C ASP A 134 -13.18 -1.88 9.75
N CYS A 135 -13.05 -2.60 10.86
CA CYS A 135 -11.76 -2.85 11.47
C CYS A 135 -10.85 -3.63 10.51
N SER A 136 -9.55 -3.40 10.65
CA SER A 136 -8.49 -4.08 9.88
C SER A 136 -8.51 -3.83 8.37
N LEU A 137 -9.37 -2.92 7.90
CA LEU A 137 -9.42 -2.41 6.54
C LEU A 137 -9.15 -0.92 6.52
N TRP A 138 -8.52 -0.44 5.45
CA TRP A 138 -8.28 0.98 5.25
C TRP A 138 -9.60 1.70 4.98
N GLN A 139 -9.82 2.83 5.66
CA GLN A 139 -11.04 3.59 5.46
C GLN A 139 -11.02 4.22 4.06
N ALA A 140 -12.05 3.94 3.27
CA ALA A 140 -12.07 4.30 1.85
C ALA A 140 -13.50 4.43 1.33
N MET A 141 -13.65 5.18 0.23
CA MET A 141 -14.85 5.16 -0.59
C MET A 141 -14.46 4.71 -1.99
N TRP A 142 -15.03 3.60 -2.44
CA TRP A 142 -14.82 3.02 -3.76
C TRP A 142 -16.00 3.34 -4.66
N LEU A 143 -15.86 4.28 -5.57
CA LEU A 143 -16.89 4.59 -6.58
C LEU A 143 -16.97 3.46 -7.60
N ALA A 144 -18.19 3.00 -7.86
CA ALA A 144 -18.45 1.99 -8.87
C ALA A 144 -18.22 2.59 -10.26
N PRO A 145 -17.29 2.05 -11.06
CA PRO A 145 -16.85 2.66 -12.32
C PRO A 145 -17.99 2.83 -13.32
N ASP A 146 -18.95 1.91 -13.30
CA ASP A 146 -20.09 1.89 -14.23
C ASP A 146 -21.21 2.85 -13.80
N ALA A 147 -21.18 3.33 -12.55
CA ALA A 147 -22.22 4.18 -11.97
C ALA A 147 -21.80 5.66 -11.86
N VAL A 148 -20.56 5.98 -12.23
CA VAL A 148 -20.02 7.35 -12.17
C VAL A 148 -19.39 7.76 -13.49
N ARG A 149 -19.36 9.07 -13.76
CA ARG A 149 -18.63 9.65 -14.88
C ARG A 149 -17.62 10.65 -14.35
N ARG A 150 -16.40 10.56 -14.88
CA ARG A 150 -15.30 11.48 -14.58
C ARG A 150 -15.39 12.70 -15.50
N LEU A 151 -15.46 13.90 -14.93
CA LEU A 151 -15.46 15.16 -15.67
C LEU A 151 -14.22 15.99 -15.32
N PRO A 152 -13.50 16.55 -16.31
CA PRO A 152 -12.42 17.48 -16.04
C PRO A 152 -12.97 18.78 -15.44
N VAL A 153 -12.21 19.38 -14.55
CA VAL A 153 -12.47 20.74 -14.04
C VAL A 153 -11.62 21.71 -14.85
N ASP A 154 -12.26 22.65 -15.54
CA ASP A 154 -11.60 23.62 -16.42
C ASP A 154 -10.52 24.41 -15.68
N GLY A 155 -9.35 24.55 -16.30
CA GLY A 155 -8.23 25.36 -15.79
C GLY A 155 -7.49 24.77 -14.58
N ALA A 156 -7.75 23.52 -14.21
CA ALA A 156 -7.19 22.88 -13.03
C ALA A 156 -6.18 21.75 -13.33
N ASP A 157 -5.54 21.77 -14.50
CA ASP A 157 -4.52 20.78 -14.87
C ASP A 157 -3.16 21.18 -14.31
N THR A 158 -2.87 20.69 -13.11
CA THR A 158 -1.53 20.77 -12.52
C THR A 158 -0.73 19.55 -12.97
N PRO A 159 0.44 19.71 -13.61
CA PRO A 159 1.31 18.59 -13.94
C PRO A 159 1.77 17.87 -12.65
N PRO A 160 2.09 16.57 -12.71
CA PRO A 160 2.75 15.89 -11.60
C PRO A 160 4.04 16.62 -11.21
N LEU A 161 4.32 16.63 -9.91
CA LEU A 161 5.56 17.16 -9.34
C LEU A 161 6.75 16.42 -9.93
N SER A 162 7.83 17.13 -10.21
CA SER A 162 9.11 16.52 -10.53
C SER A 162 9.72 15.83 -9.30
N TRP A 163 10.67 14.93 -9.53
CA TRP A 163 11.46 14.32 -8.44
C TRP A 163 12.14 15.36 -7.54
N ALA A 164 12.57 16.50 -8.09
CA ALA A 164 13.19 17.57 -7.32
C ALA A 164 12.19 18.26 -6.38
N GLU A 165 10.96 18.49 -6.85
CA GLU A 165 9.88 19.06 -6.03
C GLU A 165 9.44 18.09 -4.92
N LEU A 166 9.31 16.79 -5.24
CA LEU A 166 9.00 15.76 -4.23
C LEU A 166 10.06 15.67 -3.14
N MET A 167 11.34 15.75 -3.52
CA MET A 167 12.44 15.79 -2.55
C MET A 167 12.42 17.05 -1.70
N ALA A 168 12.01 18.20 -2.25
CA ALA A 168 11.88 19.45 -1.50
C ALA A 168 10.68 19.45 -0.55
N GLU A 169 9.56 18.82 -0.93
CA GLU A 169 8.41 18.63 -0.03
C GLU A 169 8.74 17.72 1.15
N GLY A 170 9.58 16.69 0.94
CA GLY A 170 10.06 15.81 2.00
C GLY A 170 8.96 15.00 2.70
N LYS A 171 7.77 14.85 2.09
CA LYS A 171 6.66 14.07 2.65
C LYS A 171 7.07 12.59 2.82
N SER A 172 7.43 12.23 4.04
CA SER A 172 7.92 10.90 4.42
C SER A 172 6.83 10.06 5.11
N THR A 173 7.04 8.75 5.20
CA THR A 173 6.17 7.84 5.96
C THR A 173 6.95 7.28 7.14
N PRO A 174 6.71 7.72 8.38
CA PRO A 174 7.44 7.22 9.55
C PRO A 174 7.35 5.68 9.69
N PRO A 175 8.44 4.99 10.06
CA PRO A 175 8.43 3.53 10.26
C PRO A 175 7.56 3.09 11.42
N PHE A 176 7.33 3.97 12.39
CA PHE A 176 6.54 3.72 13.58
C PHE A 176 5.38 4.70 13.67
N GLU A 177 4.21 4.18 14.03
CA GLU A 177 3.02 4.99 14.26
C GLU A 177 2.20 4.43 15.44
N PRO A 178 1.45 5.28 16.14
CA PRO A 178 0.52 4.82 17.15
C PRO A 178 -0.69 4.16 16.47
N LEU A 179 -0.93 2.88 16.76
CA LEU A 179 -2.13 2.18 16.29
C LEU A 179 -3.20 2.17 17.38
N THR A 180 -4.45 2.42 16.97
CA THR A 180 -5.64 2.31 17.81
C THR A 180 -6.38 1.01 17.54
N THR A 181 -6.91 0.39 18.59
CA THR A 181 -7.76 -0.79 18.50
C THR A 181 -9.22 -0.41 18.75
N TRP A 182 -10.11 -1.00 17.95
CA TRP A 182 -11.56 -0.85 18.11
C TRP A 182 -12.01 -1.33 19.50
N GLY A 183 -12.90 -0.56 20.13
CA GLY A 183 -13.44 -0.85 21.46
C GLY A 183 -12.55 -0.48 22.65
N SER A 184 -11.36 0.10 22.43
CA SER A 184 -10.54 0.62 23.52
C SER A 184 -11.17 1.87 24.16
N PRO A 185 -11.32 1.95 25.50
CA PRO A 185 -11.87 3.13 26.15
C PRO A 185 -11.01 4.36 25.84
N LEU A 186 -11.58 5.37 25.19
CA LEU A 186 -11.00 6.72 25.00
C LEU A 186 -9.47 6.72 24.73
N GLY A 187 -9.02 5.99 23.70
CA GLY A 187 -7.62 6.09 23.23
C GLY A 187 -6.54 5.67 24.24
N SER A 188 -6.90 4.89 25.28
CA SER A 188 -6.03 4.56 26.41
C SER A 188 -4.90 3.56 26.13
N ILE A 189 -4.90 2.89 24.97
CA ILE A 189 -3.78 2.00 24.56
C ILE A 189 -3.35 2.37 23.13
N ARG A 190 -2.61 3.47 22.98
CA ARG A 190 -1.80 3.71 21.78
C ARG A 190 -0.52 2.91 21.92
N ARG A 191 -0.46 1.74 21.28
CA ARG A 191 0.79 0.97 21.20
C ARG A 191 1.56 1.45 19.98
N TRP A 192 2.79 1.91 20.20
CA TRP A 192 3.73 2.15 19.12
C TRP A 192 4.00 0.83 18.40
N SER A 193 3.73 0.80 17.10
CA SER A 193 3.92 -0.37 16.24
C SER A 193 4.65 0.07 14.98
N TRP A 194 5.23 -0.91 14.28
CA TRP A 194 5.52 -0.77 12.86
C TRP A 194 4.27 -0.29 12.11
N SER A 195 4.48 0.66 11.19
CA SER A 195 3.44 1.20 10.34
C SER A 195 2.91 0.12 9.39
N PRO A 196 1.58 -0.10 9.30
CA PRO A 196 0.98 -0.99 8.31
C PRO A 196 1.40 -0.66 6.88
N GLN A 197 1.62 0.62 6.56
CA GLN A 197 2.12 1.05 5.25
C GLN A 197 3.52 0.50 4.96
N TRP A 198 4.39 0.47 5.98
CA TRP A 198 5.73 -0.12 5.88
C TRP A 198 5.68 -1.62 5.67
N GLU A 199 4.81 -2.31 6.41
CA GLU A 199 4.63 -3.76 6.25
C GLU A 199 4.14 -4.11 4.83
N ALA A 200 3.18 -3.36 4.30
CA ALA A 200 2.69 -3.56 2.93
C ALA A 200 3.77 -3.22 1.87
N ALA A 201 4.48 -2.11 2.04
CA ALA A 201 5.59 -1.71 1.17
C ALA A 201 6.68 -2.77 1.14
N ALA A 202 7.05 -3.32 2.30
CA ALA A 202 8.04 -4.37 2.41
C ALA A 202 7.55 -5.69 1.79
N GLY A 203 6.28 -6.06 1.97
CA GLY A 203 5.68 -7.23 1.32
C GLY A 203 5.81 -7.16 -0.20
N ARG A 204 5.42 -6.03 -0.80
CA ARG A 204 5.60 -5.78 -2.24
C ARG A 204 7.06 -5.82 -2.66
N ALA A 205 7.94 -5.13 -1.95
CA ALA A 205 9.37 -5.08 -2.27
C ALA A 205 10.04 -6.46 -2.15
N LEU A 206 9.68 -7.28 -1.17
CA LEU A 206 10.18 -8.64 -1.01
C LEU A 206 9.84 -9.52 -2.22
N ALA A 207 8.63 -9.42 -2.78
CA ALA A 207 8.28 -10.16 -4.00
C ALA A 207 9.22 -9.80 -5.16
N HIS A 208 9.49 -8.50 -5.36
CA HIS A 208 10.45 -8.02 -6.34
C HIS A 208 11.89 -8.45 -6.04
N LEU A 209 12.32 -8.42 -4.77
CA LEU A 209 13.65 -8.86 -4.34
C LEU A 209 13.87 -10.35 -4.60
N LEU A 210 12.87 -11.21 -4.34
CA LEU A 210 12.96 -12.63 -4.64
C LEU A 210 13.09 -12.86 -6.15
N VAL A 211 12.28 -12.17 -6.97
CA VAL A 211 12.43 -12.26 -8.43
C VAL A 211 13.82 -11.80 -8.89
N ALA A 212 14.29 -10.68 -8.37
CA ALA A 212 15.61 -10.14 -8.67
C ALA A 212 16.75 -11.04 -8.15
N SER A 213 16.53 -11.82 -7.10
CA SER A 213 17.53 -12.72 -6.53
C SER A 213 17.92 -13.84 -7.49
N ALA A 214 17.01 -14.25 -8.38
CA ALA A 214 17.14 -15.46 -9.20
C ALA A 214 17.55 -16.70 -8.40
N GLY A 215 17.06 -16.83 -7.15
CA GLY A 215 17.35 -17.97 -6.26
C GLY A 215 18.71 -17.90 -5.58
N ARG A 216 19.42 -16.77 -5.64
CA ARG A 216 20.68 -16.52 -4.91
C ARG A 216 20.41 -15.72 -3.64
N PRO A 217 21.22 -15.85 -2.58
CA PRO A 217 21.07 -14.99 -1.41
C PRO A 217 21.24 -13.52 -1.78
N VAL A 218 20.54 -12.66 -1.04
CA VAL A 218 20.54 -11.21 -1.25
C VAL A 218 20.99 -10.52 0.03
N THR A 219 21.90 -9.55 -0.11
CA THR A 219 22.28 -8.62 0.95
C THR A 219 21.66 -7.26 0.70
N VAL A 220 21.14 -6.64 1.76
CA VAL A 220 20.59 -5.28 1.72
C VAL A 220 21.51 -4.32 2.49
N PRO A 221 21.37 -2.99 2.31
CA PRO A 221 22.13 -2.01 3.08
C PRO A 221 21.90 -2.17 4.59
N ASP A 222 22.88 -1.77 5.40
CA ASP A 222 22.74 -1.75 6.86
C ASP A 222 21.67 -0.74 7.34
N GLY A 223 21.36 -0.75 8.64
CA GLY A 223 20.33 0.10 9.24
C GLY A 223 18.93 -0.41 8.98
N LEU A 224 17.99 0.51 8.74
CA LEU A 224 16.56 0.19 8.65
C LEU A 224 16.22 -0.77 7.50
N ALA A 225 16.95 -0.71 6.39
CA ALA A 225 16.77 -1.67 5.29
C ALA A 225 17.05 -3.11 5.73
N LYS A 226 18.09 -3.31 6.55
CA LYS A 226 18.44 -4.62 7.13
C LYS A 226 17.37 -5.12 8.09
N ASP A 227 16.86 -4.24 8.95
CA ASP A 227 15.81 -4.56 9.92
C ASP A 227 14.51 -4.99 9.23
N VAL A 228 14.18 -4.38 8.10
CA VAL A 228 12.96 -4.64 7.32
C VAL A 228 13.09 -5.88 6.43
N PHE A 229 14.22 -6.07 5.74
CA PHE A 229 14.33 -7.08 4.67
C PHE A 229 15.20 -8.29 5.01
N GLN A 230 16.32 -8.13 5.72
CA GLN A 230 17.36 -9.16 5.77
C GLN A 230 16.85 -10.45 6.43
N ARG A 231 16.09 -10.34 7.53
CA ARG A 231 15.52 -11.51 8.22
C ARG A 231 14.60 -12.35 7.32
N ALA A 232 13.78 -11.69 6.50
CA ALA A 232 12.89 -12.39 5.57
C ALA A 232 13.69 -13.00 4.41
N LEU A 233 14.67 -12.27 3.87
CA LEU A 233 15.54 -12.78 2.81
C LEU A 233 16.34 -14.01 3.26
N ASP A 234 16.92 -13.99 4.45
CA ASP A 234 17.69 -15.11 5.01
C ASP A 234 16.81 -16.34 5.27
N ALA A 235 15.52 -16.15 5.54
CA ALA A 235 14.58 -17.24 5.76
C ALA A 235 14.02 -17.83 4.46
N LEU A 236 13.96 -17.03 3.38
CA LEU A 236 13.33 -17.42 2.11
C LEU A 236 14.34 -17.83 1.03
N LEU A 237 15.60 -17.40 1.13
CA LEU A 237 16.64 -17.66 0.14
C LEU A 237 17.68 -18.66 0.68
N PRO A 238 18.33 -19.44 -0.21
CA PRO A 238 19.37 -20.37 0.21
C PRO A 238 20.60 -19.61 0.74
N THR A 239 21.34 -20.26 1.64
CA THR A 239 22.60 -19.73 2.17
C THR A 239 23.77 -20.11 1.25
N GLY A 240 24.76 -19.20 1.11
CA GLY A 240 26.03 -19.48 0.42
C GLY A 240 26.43 -18.44 -0.64
N PRO A 241 27.73 -18.29 -0.95
CA PRO A 241 28.18 -17.33 -1.96
C PRO A 241 27.90 -17.81 -3.39
N PRO A 242 27.81 -16.88 -4.38
CA PRO A 242 27.88 -15.43 -4.24
C PRO A 242 26.51 -14.78 -4.05
N ALA A 243 26.38 -13.93 -3.02
CA ALA A 243 25.18 -13.13 -2.80
C ALA A 243 25.03 -12.01 -3.84
N ARG A 244 23.79 -11.64 -4.18
CA ARG A 244 23.49 -10.42 -4.95
C ARG A 244 23.32 -9.26 -3.97
N ARG A 245 23.88 -8.10 -4.32
CA ARG A 245 23.77 -6.89 -3.50
C ARG A 245 22.60 -6.04 -3.99
N ALA A 246 21.71 -5.68 -3.06
CA ALA A 246 20.71 -4.64 -3.25
C ALA A 246 21.24 -3.32 -2.66
N VAL A 247 21.06 -2.23 -3.39
CA VAL A 247 21.47 -0.88 -2.95
C VAL A 247 20.31 0.10 -3.10
N LEU A 248 20.31 1.13 -2.26
CA LEU A 248 19.39 2.25 -2.42
C LEU A 248 19.85 3.13 -3.58
N ALA A 249 18.93 3.45 -4.49
CA ALA A 249 19.17 4.35 -5.61
C ALA A 249 17.96 5.26 -5.80
N GLY A 250 18.20 6.51 -6.22
CA GLY A 250 17.13 7.48 -6.42
C GLY A 250 17.61 8.91 -6.46
N PRO A 251 16.68 9.88 -6.49
CA PRO A 251 17.00 11.30 -6.55
C PRO A 251 17.80 11.73 -5.31
N GLY A 252 18.86 12.52 -5.52
CA GLY A 252 19.73 13.00 -4.44
C GLY A 252 20.76 11.99 -3.92
N LEU A 253 20.75 10.74 -4.40
CA LEU A 253 21.81 9.77 -4.12
C LEU A 253 22.87 9.73 -5.23
N PRO A 254 24.11 9.32 -4.91
CA PRO A 254 25.13 9.01 -5.92
C PRO A 254 24.64 7.96 -6.93
N ALA A 255 25.26 7.95 -8.12
CA ALA A 255 24.99 6.92 -9.11
C ALA A 255 25.28 5.51 -8.51
N PRO A 256 24.41 4.52 -8.76
CA PRO A 256 24.58 3.19 -8.19
C PRO A 256 25.86 2.52 -8.71
N ASP A 257 26.51 1.75 -7.85
CA ASP A 257 27.69 0.96 -8.20
C ASP A 257 27.38 0.00 -9.37
N THR A 258 28.35 -0.22 -10.25
CA THR A 258 28.19 -1.10 -11.42
C THR A 258 28.01 -2.58 -11.07
N ASP A 259 28.32 -2.99 -9.83
CA ASP A 259 28.16 -4.35 -9.32
C ASP A 259 26.79 -4.58 -8.64
N ALA A 260 26.00 -3.52 -8.43
CA ALA A 260 24.71 -3.59 -7.77
C ALA A 260 23.62 -4.10 -8.75
N GLY A 261 23.42 -5.42 -8.74
CA GLY A 261 22.43 -6.06 -9.61
C GLY A 261 20.96 -5.79 -9.25
N ILE A 262 20.67 -5.11 -8.13
CA ILE A 262 19.32 -4.83 -7.62
C ILE A 262 19.29 -3.41 -7.03
N LEU A 263 18.30 -2.61 -7.41
CA LEU A 263 18.15 -1.22 -6.97
C LEU A 263 16.83 -1.04 -6.21
N LEU A 264 16.89 -0.65 -4.94
CA LEU A 264 15.74 -0.20 -4.17
C LEU A 264 15.47 1.27 -4.55
N VAL A 265 14.40 1.52 -5.29
CA VAL A 265 14.11 2.82 -5.92
C VAL A 265 12.74 3.37 -5.48
N PRO A 266 12.56 4.70 -5.43
CA PRO A 266 11.26 5.26 -5.13
C PRO A 266 10.31 5.12 -6.32
N ALA A 267 9.03 4.90 -6.02
CA ALA A 267 7.93 5.03 -6.94
C ALA A 267 7.26 6.40 -6.76
N HIS A 268 6.94 7.05 -7.86
CA HIS A 268 6.37 8.38 -7.88
C HIS A 268 4.94 8.35 -7.28
N PRO A 269 4.62 9.18 -6.28
CA PRO A 269 3.33 9.11 -5.60
C PRO A 269 2.14 9.47 -6.50
N GLN A 270 2.32 10.37 -7.48
CA GLN A 270 1.24 10.77 -8.40
C GLN A 270 1.12 9.89 -9.65
N THR A 271 2.23 9.40 -10.23
CA THR A 271 2.20 8.63 -11.50
C THR A 271 2.38 7.13 -11.31
N GLY A 272 2.94 6.70 -10.18
CA GLY A 272 3.26 5.31 -9.88
C GLY A 272 4.54 4.81 -10.57
N GLU A 273 5.18 5.66 -11.39
CA GLU A 273 6.39 5.29 -12.12
C GLU A 273 7.57 5.12 -11.16
N ALA A 274 8.31 4.01 -11.31
CA ALA A 274 9.55 3.82 -10.59
C ALA A 274 10.62 4.79 -11.12
N TRP A 275 11.41 5.35 -10.22
CA TRP A 275 12.57 6.16 -10.60
C TRP A 275 13.54 5.33 -11.45
N THR A 276 14.04 5.94 -12.52
CA THR A 276 15.03 5.35 -13.42
C THR A 276 16.25 6.27 -13.54
N PRO A 277 17.48 5.72 -13.57
CA PRO A 277 18.67 6.52 -13.74
C PRO A 277 18.74 7.11 -15.16
N ALA A 278 19.17 8.38 -15.28
CA ALA A 278 19.25 9.08 -16.56
C ALA A 278 20.26 8.45 -17.55
N VAL A 279 21.27 7.74 -17.04
CA VAL A 279 22.21 6.96 -17.85
C VAL A 279 22.23 5.53 -17.30
N PRO A 280 21.63 4.54 -17.99
CA PRO A 280 21.68 3.16 -17.54
C PRO A 280 23.08 2.59 -17.77
N ALA A 281 23.89 2.51 -16.71
CA ALA A 281 25.24 1.95 -16.81
C ALA A 281 25.23 0.41 -16.90
N VAL A 282 24.24 -0.25 -16.28
CA VAL A 282 24.11 -1.72 -16.21
C VAL A 282 22.60 -2.08 -16.09
N PRO A 283 22.12 -3.20 -16.67
CA PRO A 283 20.75 -3.68 -16.43
C PRO A 283 20.62 -4.18 -14.98
N ALA A 284 20.25 -3.28 -14.08
CA ALA A 284 19.89 -3.60 -12.70
C ALA A 284 18.37 -3.70 -12.57
N TYR A 285 17.90 -4.59 -11.70
CA TYR A 285 16.46 -4.78 -11.49
C TYR A 285 15.92 -3.74 -10.50
N PRO A 286 14.98 -2.86 -10.88
CA PRO A 286 14.38 -1.90 -9.96
C PRO A 286 13.35 -2.59 -9.06
N VAL A 287 13.46 -2.34 -7.76
CA VAL A 287 12.54 -2.74 -6.70
C VAL A 287 11.82 -1.47 -6.24
N PRO A 288 10.57 -1.24 -6.67
CA PRO A 288 9.86 -0.01 -6.35
C PRO A 288 9.39 -0.02 -4.88
N LEU A 289 9.59 1.11 -4.23
CA LEU A 289 9.11 1.41 -2.87
C LEU A 289 8.27 2.69 -2.89
N PRO A 290 7.20 2.81 -2.09
CA PRO A 290 6.51 4.09 -1.92
C PRO A 290 7.50 5.20 -1.55
N PHE A 291 7.41 6.36 -2.19
CA PHE A 291 8.37 7.46 -2.03
C PHE A 291 8.68 7.78 -0.56
N GLY A 292 7.65 7.91 0.28
CA GLY A 292 7.83 8.23 1.70
C GLY A 292 8.56 7.15 2.52
N VAL A 293 8.41 5.87 2.17
CA VAL A 293 9.16 4.75 2.78
C VAL A 293 10.60 4.74 2.29
N TRP A 294 10.80 4.93 0.97
CA TRP A 294 12.13 5.01 0.38
C TRP A 294 12.95 6.16 0.97
N LEU A 295 12.32 7.32 1.21
CA LEU A 295 12.99 8.50 1.77
C LEU A 295 13.62 8.20 3.14
N TRP A 296 12.92 7.46 4.01
CA TRP A 296 13.44 7.02 5.31
C TRP A 296 14.58 5.99 5.21
N LEU A 297 14.56 5.14 4.18
CA LEU A 297 15.64 4.19 3.94
C LEU A 297 16.89 4.87 3.38
N ALA A 298 16.71 5.83 2.46
CA ALA A 298 17.78 6.54 1.76
C ALA A 298 18.42 7.65 2.60
N PHE A 299 17.62 8.36 3.38
CA PHE A 299 18.05 9.49 4.20
C PHE A 299 17.53 9.30 5.63
N PRO A 300 18.07 8.32 6.39
CA PRO A 300 17.63 8.10 7.75
C PRO A 300 17.89 9.35 8.59
N GLU A 301 16.85 9.86 9.27
CA GLU A 301 17.04 10.93 10.24
C GLU A 301 17.95 10.44 11.37
N PRO A 302 18.99 11.21 11.77
CA PRO A 302 19.94 10.80 12.81
C PRO A 302 19.26 10.51 14.15
N ASP A 303 18.16 11.21 14.42
CA ASP A 303 17.35 11.09 15.62
C ASP A 303 15.89 10.99 15.19
N LEU A 304 15.26 9.81 15.35
CA LEU A 304 13.82 9.68 15.20
C LEU A 304 13.16 10.68 16.16
N PRO A 305 12.44 11.72 15.70
CA PRO A 305 11.81 12.68 16.59
C PRO A 305 10.82 11.92 17.48
N VAL A 306 11.10 11.90 18.78
CA VAL A 306 10.17 11.44 19.80
C VAL A 306 8.97 12.36 19.71
N PRO A 307 7.79 11.90 19.26
CA PRO A 307 6.66 12.80 19.11
C PRO A 307 6.14 13.10 20.51
N ALA A 308 6.36 14.34 20.94
CA ALA A 308 5.80 14.88 22.17
C ALA A 308 4.27 14.73 22.11
N ALA A 309 3.73 13.87 22.96
CA ALA A 309 2.29 13.73 23.11
C ALA A 309 1.76 14.95 23.88
N GLY A 310 1.37 16.00 23.16
CA GLY A 310 0.62 17.13 23.70
C GLY A 310 1.31 18.47 23.47
N GLY A 311 0.54 19.45 22.99
CA GLY A 311 0.99 20.83 22.87
C GLY A 311 1.28 21.40 24.26
N ILE A 312 2.56 21.63 24.56
CA ILE A 312 3.01 22.36 25.74
C ILE A 312 3.38 23.77 25.29
N PRO A 313 2.87 24.83 25.94
CA PRO A 313 3.31 26.20 25.68
C PRO A 313 4.79 26.39 26.03
N ASP A 314 5.50 27.23 25.26
CA ASP A 314 6.91 27.54 25.49
C ASP A 314 7.18 27.96 26.95
N GLY A 315 8.13 27.27 27.60
CA GLY A 315 8.68 27.67 28.90
C GLY A 315 8.33 26.78 30.11
N VAL A 316 7.61 25.66 29.94
CA VAL A 316 7.28 24.74 31.03
C VAL A 316 8.07 23.44 30.92
N LEU A 317 9.07 23.26 31.77
CA LEU A 317 9.75 21.98 31.97
C LEU A 317 8.96 21.17 33.02
N ARG A 318 8.47 19.98 32.67
CA ARG A 318 8.06 18.97 33.66
C ARG A 318 8.93 17.73 33.50
N ASP A 319 9.41 17.22 34.63
CA ASP A 319 10.14 15.96 34.78
C ASP A 319 9.21 14.72 34.86
N ASP A 320 7.96 14.82 34.39
CA ASP A 320 6.95 13.77 34.58
C ASP A 320 6.67 13.01 33.27
N PHE A 321 7.32 11.86 33.11
CA PHE A 321 6.94 10.71 32.27
C PHE A 321 6.68 10.95 30.77
N ASP A 322 7.74 11.20 29.99
CA ASP A 322 7.80 10.68 28.62
C ASP A 322 8.55 9.34 28.66
N PRO A 323 7.89 8.17 28.52
CA PRO A 323 8.64 6.96 28.28
C PRO A 323 9.36 7.13 26.93
N PRO A 324 10.66 6.76 26.82
CA PRO A 324 11.32 6.71 25.52
C PRO A 324 10.45 5.87 24.58
N ILE A 325 10.36 6.25 23.29
CA ILE A 325 9.66 5.46 22.25
C ILE A 325 10.03 4.00 22.51
N SER A 326 9.07 3.23 23.02
CA SER A 326 9.29 1.82 23.25
C SER A 326 9.39 1.25 21.85
N ARG A 327 10.61 0.90 21.44
CA ARG A 327 10.83 0.14 20.20
C ARG A 327 9.79 -0.96 20.19
N PRO A 328 9.04 -1.14 19.09
CA PRO A 328 7.92 -2.06 19.09
C PRO A 328 8.36 -3.42 19.64
N ASP A 329 7.55 -4.00 20.53
CA ASP A 329 7.84 -5.27 21.22
C ASP A 329 7.98 -6.47 20.27
N ARG A 330 7.87 -6.25 18.95
CA ARG A 330 8.00 -7.26 17.90
C ARG A 330 8.97 -6.82 16.82
N LEU A 331 9.71 -7.80 16.31
CA LEU A 331 10.48 -7.66 15.07
C LEU A 331 9.56 -7.28 13.91
N PHE A 332 10.13 -6.61 12.91
CA PHE A 332 9.43 -6.29 11.67
C PHE A 332 8.92 -7.56 11.00
N ARG A 333 7.73 -7.44 10.40
CA ARG A 333 7.10 -8.48 9.58
C ARG A 333 6.54 -7.82 8.34
N ALA A 334 6.86 -8.37 7.19
CA ALA A 334 6.28 -7.88 5.95
C ALA A 334 4.84 -8.37 5.82
N ASP A 335 3.98 -7.60 5.14
CA ASP A 335 2.61 -8.03 4.94
C ASP A 335 2.55 -9.21 3.96
N GLY A 336 2.12 -10.37 4.46
CA GLY A 336 2.03 -11.61 3.67
C GLY A 336 1.04 -11.52 2.51
N TYR A 337 -0.05 -10.75 2.65
CA TYR A 337 -1.05 -10.58 1.59
C TYR A 337 -0.53 -9.68 0.47
N ALA A 338 0.11 -8.56 0.80
CA ALA A 338 0.77 -7.67 -0.17
C ALA A 338 1.90 -8.39 -0.91
N PHE A 339 2.67 -9.22 -0.18
CA PHE A 339 3.69 -10.10 -0.77
C PHE A 339 3.07 -11.08 -1.77
N GLN A 340 2.04 -11.83 -1.36
CA GLN A 340 1.35 -12.78 -2.22
C GLN A 340 0.76 -12.09 -3.46
N HIS A 341 -0.01 -11.03 -3.25
CA HIS A 341 -0.69 -10.27 -4.31
C HIS A 341 0.31 -9.78 -5.37
N THR A 342 1.45 -9.28 -4.93
CA THR A 342 2.53 -8.83 -5.82
C THR A 342 3.19 -10.02 -6.53
N LEU A 343 3.60 -11.06 -5.78
CA LEU A 343 4.39 -12.17 -6.33
C LEU A 343 3.62 -12.93 -7.42
N VAL A 344 2.32 -13.21 -7.23
CA VAL A 344 1.51 -13.91 -8.24
C VAL A 344 1.35 -13.13 -9.54
N ARG A 345 1.62 -11.82 -9.54
CA ARG A 345 1.57 -10.94 -10.71
C ARG A 345 2.92 -10.75 -11.41
N LEU A 346 3.98 -11.33 -10.86
CA LEU A 346 5.30 -11.35 -11.50
C LEU A 346 5.44 -12.64 -12.32
N PRO A 347 5.74 -12.57 -13.63
CA PRO A 347 5.86 -13.77 -14.47
C PRO A 347 6.86 -14.82 -13.95
N ALA A 348 7.89 -14.37 -13.22
CA ALA A 348 8.92 -15.20 -12.61
C ALA A 348 8.39 -16.20 -11.57
N VAL A 349 7.20 -15.97 -10.99
CA VAL A 349 6.55 -16.89 -10.03
C VAL A 349 6.31 -18.27 -10.63
N ARG A 350 6.33 -18.40 -11.97
CA ARG A 350 6.27 -19.69 -12.66
C ARG A 350 7.48 -20.59 -12.36
N SER A 351 8.57 -20.07 -11.82
CA SER A 351 9.71 -20.90 -11.40
C SER A 351 9.32 -21.79 -10.20
N PRO A 352 9.76 -23.07 -10.17
CA PRO A 352 9.33 -24.02 -9.13
C PRO A 352 9.60 -23.54 -7.70
N TRP A 353 10.76 -22.93 -7.46
CA TRP A 353 11.17 -22.48 -6.13
C TRP A 353 10.35 -21.28 -5.61
N LEU A 354 9.90 -20.37 -6.49
CA LEU A 354 9.01 -19.28 -6.10
C LEU A 354 7.59 -19.78 -5.79
N ARG A 355 7.12 -20.82 -6.51
CA ARG A 355 5.85 -21.46 -6.18
C ARG A 355 5.90 -22.17 -4.83
N GLU A 356 7.01 -22.85 -4.53
CA GLU A 356 7.19 -23.50 -3.23
C GLU A 356 7.12 -22.49 -2.07
N ILE A 357 7.70 -21.29 -2.22
CA ILE A 357 7.56 -20.21 -1.22
C ILE A 357 6.10 -19.78 -1.08
N LEU A 358 5.38 -19.64 -2.19
CA LEU A 358 3.97 -19.25 -2.19
C LEU A 358 3.08 -20.31 -1.51
N GLU A 359 3.31 -21.59 -1.81
CA GLU A 359 2.60 -22.73 -1.22
C GLU A 359 2.86 -22.83 0.30
N ASN A 360 4.07 -22.46 0.75
CA ASN A 360 4.46 -22.45 2.16
C ASN A 360 4.17 -21.11 2.87
N LEU A 361 3.50 -20.15 2.23
CA LEU A 361 3.30 -18.81 2.80
C LEU A 361 2.62 -18.84 4.17
N THR A 362 1.60 -19.67 4.36
CA THR A 362 0.93 -19.82 5.67
C THR A 362 1.88 -20.31 6.76
N HIS A 363 2.84 -21.18 6.42
CA HIS A 363 3.88 -21.62 7.35
C HIS A 363 4.82 -20.46 7.70
N HIS A 364 5.24 -19.66 6.71
CA HIS A 364 6.07 -18.48 6.94
C HIS A 364 5.39 -17.39 7.80
N MET A 365 4.08 -17.19 7.62
CA MET A 365 3.27 -16.31 8.49
C MET A 365 3.23 -16.83 9.93
N ARG A 366 3.03 -18.14 10.13
CA ARG A 366 3.05 -18.75 11.48
C ARG A 366 4.43 -18.68 12.13
N ALA A 367 5.50 -18.73 11.35
CA ALA A 367 6.87 -18.53 11.80
C ALA A 367 7.21 -17.05 12.11
N GLY A 368 6.29 -16.12 11.83
CA GLY A 368 6.45 -14.69 12.10
C GLY A 368 7.49 -14.02 11.21
N ILE A 369 7.67 -14.53 9.99
CA ILE A 369 8.41 -13.85 8.90
C ILE A 369 7.53 -12.77 8.28
N PHE A 370 6.26 -13.13 8.06
CA PHE A 370 5.17 -12.26 7.64
C PHE A 370 4.18 -12.04 8.78
#